data_AF-A0AA88XPT1-F1
#
_entry.id   AF-A0AA88XPT1-F1
#
_cell.length_a   1.000
_cell.length_b   1.000
_cell.length_c   1.000
_cell.angle_alpha   90.00
_cell.angle_beta   90.00
_cell.angle_gamma   90.00
#
_symmetry.space_group_name_H-M   'P 1'
#
loop_
_entity.id
_entity.type
_entity.pdbx_description
1 polymer ?
#
loop_
_entity_poly.entity_id
_entity_poly.type
_entity_poly.pdbx_seq_one_letter_code
_entity_poly.pdbx_strand_id
1 'polypeptide(L)'
;MQLGDGAVTVHHWCGIGDGRYTPEFLSSNFMSDDIFQGARERIRKTDSLVIDVIGMASKKFFDMIELVCRLSKSSSNLFGGLQVIAAGDFKQLPPVPNYRYDDDGSYCFESLLFSDVFPHHINLKDALRQSEVALINAVHELCDGKPSTQTEAFLRSFDRDVQCQSVTRLFGTNFEVDYVNSLFLEENLGNEMIYLAVDTGDRHYLMKSGAPRKLILKVGAPVIATRNLPGICNGMQGVVAAIPDTGPVINFSGKLFTMTRVNFEFFDPKKSKVIASRSQYPVKLAYAMTIHRSQGMTINALEIDCHSIFQPGQLGVAVGRVTSSENLKIVNFSKNSATLKHPEKVYAFYFEESVEPKDDLSFCRKNYRIEFSIAEDDDDSDKGDGDSDNGTGCIIEADTKGDVYENTEDSDILICPYDCSQFLNENGNLSFLPVTMTENFISAVKLQSNILFTKLENFKSPSTSEEFNQFYGSLHMYLTSKEHLSTLETLKDSKKP
;
A
#
# COMPACT_ATOMS: atom_id res chain seq x y z
N MET A 1 10.70 12.80 7.86
CA MET A 1 12.16 12.92 8.06
C MET A 1 12.77 13.07 6.69
N GLN A 2 13.39 14.20 6.30
CA GLN A 2 13.96 14.25 4.94
C GLN A 2 15.19 13.35 4.90
N LEU A 3 15.02 12.11 4.42
CA LEU A 3 16.10 11.15 4.31
C LEU A 3 17.17 11.72 3.37
N GLY A 4 18.44 11.68 3.80
CA GLY A 4 19.56 12.35 3.12
C GLY A 4 19.99 11.68 1.80
N ASP A 5 21.06 12.22 1.22
CA ASP A 5 21.67 11.72 -0.02
C ASP A 5 22.08 10.24 0.13
N GLY A 6 21.36 9.36 -0.57
CA GLY A 6 21.56 7.90 -0.51
C GLY A 6 20.31 7.09 -0.16
N ALA A 7 19.23 7.76 0.25
CA ALA A 7 17.93 7.11 0.43
C ALA A 7 17.39 6.56 -0.90
N VAL A 8 16.74 5.40 -0.83
CA VAL A 8 16.09 4.72 -1.96
C VAL A 8 14.68 4.30 -1.58
N THR A 9 13.84 4.01 -2.57
CA THR A 9 12.52 3.44 -2.29
C THR A 9 12.66 2.07 -1.63
N VAL A 10 11.81 1.74 -0.66
CA VAL A 10 11.82 0.44 0.02
C VAL A 10 11.68 -0.70 -0.98
N HIS A 11 10.83 -0.52 -2.00
CA HIS A 11 10.67 -1.41 -3.16
C HIS A 11 12.01 -1.77 -3.83
N HIS A 12 12.88 -0.78 -4.07
CA HIS A 12 14.19 -1.00 -4.64
C HIS A 12 15.11 -1.70 -3.62
N TRP A 13 15.11 -1.25 -2.37
CA TRP A 13 15.95 -1.83 -1.31
C TRP A 13 15.67 -3.33 -1.12
N CYS A 14 14.41 -3.74 -0.97
CA CYS A 14 14.02 -5.15 -0.78
C CYS A 14 13.91 -5.96 -2.08
N GLY A 15 14.00 -5.32 -3.25
CA GLY A 15 14.07 -6.01 -4.55
C GLY A 15 12.77 -6.62 -5.05
N ILE A 16 11.62 -6.34 -4.41
CA ILE A 16 10.33 -6.94 -4.78
C ILE A 16 9.59 -6.21 -5.91
N GLY A 17 10.30 -5.38 -6.68
CA GLY A 17 9.76 -4.66 -7.82
C GLY A 17 8.69 -3.65 -7.41
N ASP A 18 7.53 -3.70 -8.05
CA ASP A 18 6.30 -2.93 -7.77
C ASP A 18 5.30 -3.72 -6.90
N GLY A 19 5.82 -4.63 -6.05
CA GLY A 19 4.99 -5.56 -5.25
C GLY A 19 4.38 -6.70 -6.08
N ARG A 20 4.99 -7.00 -7.23
CA ARG A 20 4.49 -7.99 -8.21
C ARG A 20 4.51 -9.43 -7.74
N TYR A 21 5.36 -9.78 -6.79
CA TYR A 21 5.52 -11.17 -6.37
C TYR A 21 4.45 -11.55 -5.35
N THR A 22 4.09 -12.84 -5.32
CA THR A 22 3.25 -13.40 -4.26
C THR A 22 4.12 -13.88 -3.09
N PRO A 23 3.57 -14.02 -1.88
CA PRO A 23 4.30 -14.59 -0.74
C PRO A 23 4.88 -15.98 -1.02
N GLU A 24 4.14 -16.82 -1.75
CA GLU A 24 4.57 -18.18 -2.13
C GLU A 24 5.75 -18.11 -3.10
N PHE A 25 5.66 -17.25 -4.12
CA PHE A 25 6.75 -17.05 -5.07
C PHE A 25 8.03 -16.58 -4.35
N LEU A 26 7.92 -15.61 -3.45
CA LEU A 26 9.06 -15.11 -2.69
C LEU A 26 9.63 -16.20 -1.78
N SER A 27 8.80 -16.97 -1.08
CA SER A 27 9.25 -18.07 -0.23
C SER A 27 10.08 -19.11 -0.99
N SER A 28 9.67 -19.48 -2.20
CA SER A 28 10.38 -20.49 -3.01
C SER A 28 11.60 -19.94 -3.76
N ASN A 29 11.57 -18.69 -4.22
CA ASN A 29 12.55 -18.17 -5.19
C ASN A 29 13.48 -17.10 -4.63
N PHE A 30 13.11 -16.41 -3.53
CA PHE A 30 13.86 -15.25 -3.06
C PHE A 30 15.30 -15.59 -2.66
N MET A 31 15.55 -16.82 -2.20
CA MET A 31 16.88 -17.28 -1.79
C MET A 31 17.71 -17.86 -2.93
N SER A 32 17.07 -18.43 -3.94
CA SER A 32 17.70 -19.19 -5.04
C SER A 32 17.90 -18.36 -6.32
N ASP A 33 16.99 -17.44 -6.64
CA ASP A 33 17.03 -16.68 -7.88
C ASP A 33 18.02 -15.51 -7.82
N ASP A 34 18.86 -15.37 -8.83
CA ASP A 34 19.91 -14.35 -8.94
C ASP A 34 19.33 -12.92 -9.03
N ILE A 35 18.09 -12.76 -9.49
CA ILE A 35 17.44 -11.43 -9.57
C ILE A 35 17.34 -10.76 -8.20
N PHE A 36 17.28 -11.55 -7.12
CA PHE A 36 17.18 -11.04 -5.74
C PHE A 36 18.55 -10.95 -5.04
N GLN A 37 19.66 -11.34 -5.68
CA GLN A 37 20.98 -11.33 -5.06
C GLN A 37 21.33 -9.98 -4.44
N GLY A 38 21.16 -8.90 -5.20
CA GLY A 38 21.45 -7.55 -4.70
C GLY A 38 20.56 -7.14 -3.51
N ALA A 39 19.30 -7.61 -3.47
CA ALA A 39 18.42 -7.36 -2.33
C ALA A 39 18.84 -8.14 -1.10
N ARG A 40 19.15 -9.44 -1.25
CA ARG A 40 19.69 -10.27 -0.17
C ARG A 40 20.94 -9.66 0.44
N GLU A 41 21.87 -9.20 -0.39
CA GLU A 41 23.12 -8.56 0.07
C GLU A 41 22.85 -7.27 0.86
N ARG A 42 21.95 -6.40 0.39
CA ARG A 42 21.57 -5.18 1.11
C ARG A 42 20.93 -5.49 2.45
N ILE A 43 19.95 -6.40 2.47
CA ILE A 43 19.23 -6.79 3.69
C ILE A 43 20.19 -7.41 4.70
N ARG A 44 21.06 -8.35 4.29
CA ARG A 44 22.03 -9.00 5.19
C ARG A 44 22.99 -8.02 5.84
N LYS A 45 23.42 -6.99 5.10
CA LYS A 45 24.32 -5.92 5.59
C LYS A 45 23.62 -4.84 6.42
N THR A 46 22.29 -4.82 6.43
CA THR A 46 21.53 -3.82 7.19
C THR A 46 21.37 -4.29 8.63
N ASP A 47 21.56 -3.38 9.59
CA ASP A 47 21.25 -3.59 11.01
C ASP A 47 19.97 -2.84 11.41
N SER A 48 19.80 -1.63 10.87
CA SER A 48 18.63 -0.78 11.09
C SER A 48 17.99 -0.35 9.77
N LEU A 49 16.67 -0.54 9.64
CA LEU A 49 15.86 -0.11 8.50
C LEU A 49 15.03 1.11 8.90
N VAL A 50 15.22 2.23 8.20
CA VAL A 50 14.44 3.46 8.39
C VAL A 50 13.48 3.65 7.21
N ILE A 51 12.18 3.78 7.50
CA ILE A 51 11.12 3.98 6.51
C ILE A 51 10.44 5.33 6.78
N ASP A 52 10.65 6.30 5.89
CA ASP A 52 9.88 7.55 5.88
C ASP A 52 8.63 7.39 5.00
N VAL A 53 7.57 8.12 5.33
CA VAL A 53 6.27 8.07 4.64
C VAL A 53 5.63 6.67 4.70
N ILE A 54 5.67 6.02 5.87
CA ILE A 54 5.05 4.70 6.10
C ILE A 54 3.53 4.69 5.81
N GLY A 55 2.87 5.86 5.86
CA GLY A 55 1.45 6.03 5.57
C GLY A 55 1.01 5.60 4.17
N MET A 56 1.94 5.57 3.21
CA MET A 56 1.68 5.09 1.84
C MET A 56 2.01 3.60 1.64
N ALA A 57 2.52 2.91 2.66
CA ALA A 57 2.80 1.48 2.57
C ALA A 57 1.52 0.68 2.80
N SER A 58 1.18 -0.19 1.84
CA SER A 58 0.06 -1.11 2.00
C SER A 58 0.40 -2.24 2.97
N LYS A 59 -0.62 -2.88 3.54
CA LYS A 59 -0.51 -4.11 4.35
C LYS A 59 0.26 -5.19 3.61
N LYS A 60 -0.16 -5.50 2.38
CA LYS A 60 0.49 -6.52 1.55
C LYS A 60 1.98 -6.20 1.37
N PHE A 61 2.31 -4.95 1.04
CA PHE A 61 3.69 -4.53 0.85
C PHE A 61 4.51 -4.63 2.14
N PHE A 62 3.95 -4.21 3.27
CA PHE A 62 4.58 -4.32 4.58
C PHE A 62 4.91 -5.78 4.94
N ASP A 63 3.94 -6.69 4.79
CA ASP A 63 4.11 -8.12 5.09
C ASP A 63 5.16 -8.76 4.17
N MET A 64 5.21 -8.37 2.89
CA MET A 64 6.25 -8.84 1.98
C MET A 64 7.65 -8.37 2.38
N ILE A 65 7.80 -7.15 2.89
CA ILE A 65 9.10 -6.66 3.38
C ILE A 65 9.55 -7.49 4.58
N GLU A 66 8.65 -7.76 5.53
CA GLU A 66 8.94 -8.62 6.68
C GLU A 66 9.45 -9.99 6.22
N LEU A 67 8.70 -10.64 5.32
CA LEU A 67 8.99 -11.97 4.80
C LEU A 67 10.40 -12.02 4.19
N VAL A 68 10.72 -11.13 3.26
CA VAL A 68 12.03 -11.17 2.57
C VAL A 68 13.19 -10.84 3.50
N CYS A 69 12.96 -10.04 4.54
CA CYS A 69 13.96 -9.78 5.57
C CYS A 69 14.25 -11.04 6.39
N ARG A 70 13.19 -11.74 6.81
CA ARG A 70 13.27 -13.00 7.56
C ARG A 70 13.98 -14.10 6.76
N LEU A 71 13.60 -14.28 5.49
CA LEU A 71 14.27 -15.20 4.56
C LEU A 71 15.76 -14.86 4.38
N SER A 72 16.08 -13.59 4.12
CA SER A 72 17.47 -13.15 3.88
C SER A 72 18.42 -13.39 5.05
N LYS A 73 17.91 -13.15 6.27
CA LYS A 73 18.67 -13.27 7.52
C LYS A 73 18.64 -14.69 8.09
N SER A 74 17.87 -15.61 7.49
CA SER A 74 17.68 -16.98 7.98
C SER A 74 17.34 -17.01 9.47
N SER A 75 16.44 -16.12 9.88
CA SER A 75 16.04 -15.91 11.27
C SER A 75 14.53 -16.10 11.39
N SER A 76 14.02 -16.51 12.54
CA SER A 76 12.57 -16.54 12.81
C SER A 76 12.07 -15.24 13.44
N ASN A 77 12.98 -14.29 13.75
CA ASN A 77 12.61 -12.99 14.30
C ASN A 77 11.92 -12.12 13.23
N LEU A 78 10.98 -11.28 13.67
CA LEU A 78 10.37 -10.26 12.82
C LEU A 78 11.42 -9.43 12.08
N PHE A 79 11.20 -9.20 10.78
CA PHE A 79 12.14 -8.51 9.89
C PHE A 79 13.56 -9.11 9.92
N GLY A 80 13.71 -10.39 10.25
CA GLY A 80 15.01 -11.04 10.39
C GLY A 80 15.87 -10.46 11.52
N GLY A 81 15.26 -9.80 12.51
CA GLY A 81 15.95 -9.17 13.65
C GLY A 81 16.50 -7.77 13.38
N LEU A 82 16.11 -7.14 12.26
CA LEU A 82 16.46 -5.74 12.00
C LEU A 82 15.77 -4.81 13.01
N GLN A 83 16.46 -3.74 13.41
CA GLN A 83 15.80 -2.62 14.07
C GLN A 83 15.00 -1.85 13.01
N VAL A 84 13.66 -1.80 13.13
CA VAL A 84 12.81 -1.06 12.19
C VAL A 84 12.36 0.25 12.82
N ILE A 85 12.56 1.35 12.09
CA ILE A 85 12.13 2.70 12.49
C ILE A 85 11.25 3.22 11.37
N ALA A 86 9.98 3.48 11.66
CA ALA A 86 9.06 4.07 10.70
C ALA A 86 8.66 5.48 11.12
N ALA A 87 8.52 6.37 10.15
CA ALA A 87 7.98 7.71 10.32
C ALA A 87 6.93 7.97 9.24
N GLY A 88 5.82 8.59 9.62
CA GLY A 88 4.77 8.96 8.68
C GLY A 88 3.52 9.41 9.39
N ASP A 89 2.49 9.65 8.60
CA ASP A 89 1.22 10.17 9.05
C ASP A 89 0.12 9.52 8.21
N PHE A 90 -0.71 8.68 8.83
CA PHE A 90 -1.78 7.95 8.16
C PHE A 90 -2.96 8.87 7.78
N LYS A 91 -3.00 10.11 8.29
CA LYS A 91 -3.97 11.13 7.87
C LYS A 91 -3.52 11.92 6.62
N GLN A 92 -2.33 11.64 6.08
CA GLN A 92 -1.88 12.17 4.80
C GLN A 92 -2.43 11.33 3.64
N LEU A 93 -1.63 10.99 2.64
CA LEU A 93 -2.10 10.17 1.52
C LEU A 93 -2.14 8.68 1.90
N PRO A 94 -3.24 7.97 1.57
CA PRO A 94 -3.35 6.53 1.77
C PRO A 94 -2.42 5.74 0.83
N PRO A 95 -2.22 4.44 1.09
CA PRO A 95 -1.61 3.53 0.13
C PRO A 95 -2.38 3.53 -1.20
N VAL A 96 -1.65 3.48 -2.32
CA VAL A 96 -2.27 3.39 -3.64
C VAL A 96 -2.53 1.92 -3.96
N PRO A 97 -3.78 1.50 -4.19
CA PRO A 97 -4.09 0.11 -4.54
C PRO A 97 -3.40 -0.33 -5.82
N ASN A 98 -2.96 -1.59 -5.85
CA ASN A 98 -2.44 -2.26 -7.03
C ASN A 98 -3.15 -3.60 -7.24
N TYR A 99 -4.42 -3.52 -7.64
CA TYR A 99 -5.28 -4.68 -7.88
C TYR A 99 -4.74 -5.68 -8.91
N ARG A 100 -3.76 -5.30 -9.74
CA ARG A 100 -3.09 -6.26 -10.64
C ARG A 100 -2.37 -7.36 -9.85
N TYR A 101 -1.84 -7.01 -8.69
CA TYR A 101 -1.07 -7.90 -7.83
C TYR A 101 -1.78 -8.15 -6.51
N ASP A 102 -3.11 -8.06 -6.47
CA ASP A 102 -3.89 -8.36 -5.27
C ASP A 102 -3.52 -7.49 -4.05
N ASP A 103 -3.15 -6.24 -4.32
CA ASP A 103 -2.96 -5.23 -3.30
C ASP A 103 -4.15 -4.26 -3.34
N ASP A 104 -5.02 -4.35 -2.34
CA ASP A 104 -6.23 -3.53 -2.24
C ASP A 104 -5.98 -2.13 -1.66
N GLY A 105 -4.73 -1.83 -1.26
CA GLY A 105 -4.36 -0.57 -0.62
C GLY A 105 -4.77 -0.47 0.85
N SER A 106 -5.04 -1.59 1.53
CA SER A 106 -5.18 -1.63 2.99
C SER A 106 -3.94 -1.03 3.67
N TYR A 107 -4.12 -0.32 4.77
CA TYR A 107 -3.03 0.34 5.50
C TYR A 107 -2.11 -0.68 6.16
N CYS A 108 -0.81 -0.39 6.24
CA CYS A 108 0.15 -1.28 6.89
C CYS A 108 -0.16 -1.57 8.36
N PHE A 109 -0.81 -0.64 9.08
CA PHE A 109 -1.23 -0.88 10.46
C PHE A 109 -2.31 -1.95 10.62
N GLU A 110 -2.94 -2.39 9.53
CA GLU A 110 -3.91 -3.51 9.51
C GLU A 110 -3.22 -4.88 9.39
N SER A 111 -1.88 -4.91 9.31
CA SER A 111 -1.12 -6.15 9.44
C SER A 111 -1.17 -6.66 10.87
N LEU A 112 -1.35 -7.98 11.03
CA LEU A 112 -1.24 -8.65 12.33
C LEU A 112 0.17 -8.51 12.94
N LEU A 113 1.17 -8.19 12.11
CA LEU A 113 2.55 -8.02 12.52
C LEU A 113 2.85 -6.59 13.00
N PHE A 114 1.99 -5.61 12.69
CA PHE A 114 2.34 -4.20 12.83
C PHE A 114 2.61 -3.80 14.30
N SER A 115 1.74 -4.22 15.22
CA SER A 115 1.87 -3.92 16.65
C SER A 115 3.13 -4.55 17.26
N ASP A 116 3.51 -5.74 16.78
CA ASP A 116 4.70 -6.45 17.26
C ASP A 116 5.99 -5.88 16.67
N VAL A 117 5.94 -5.40 15.42
CA VAL A 117 7.05 -4.71 14.77
C VAL A 117 7.26 -3.31 15.37
N PHE A 118 6.17 -2.60 15.67
CA PHE A 118 6.16 -1.26 16.23
C PHE A 118 5.49 -1.23 17.61
N PRO A 119 6.13 -1.76 18.66
CA PRO A 119 5.58 -1.73 20.01
C PRO A 119 5.60 -0.32 20.64
N HIS A 120 6.31 0.63 20.04
CA HIS A 120 6.43 2.01 20.53
C HIS A 120 6.02 3.01 19.47
N HIS A 121 5.10 3.90 19.87
CA HIS A 121 4.52 4.93 19.02
C HIS A 121 4.75 6.28 19.67
N ILE A 122 5.37 7.20 18.94
CA ILE A 122 5.69 8.55 19.43
C ILE A 122 5.02 9.57 18.53
N ASN A 123 4.06 10.30 19.10
CA ASN A 123 3.35 11.36 18.39
C ASN A 123 4.08 12.70 18.57
N LEU A 124 4.73 13.17 17.50
CA LEU A 124 5.31 14.51 17.44
C LEU A 124 4.20 15.56 17.32
N LYS A 125 4.23 16.59 18.17
CA LYS A 125 3.17 17.62 18.25
C LYS A 125 3.56 18.94 17.62
N ASP A 126 4.85 19.25 17.58
CA ASP A 126 5.34 20.55 17.12
C ASP A 126 5.59 20.56 15.61
N ALA A 127 4.88 21.43 14.90
CA ALA A 127 5.12 21.67 13.48
C ALA A 127 6.35 22.57 13.29
N LEU A 128 7.36 22.06 12.56
CA LEU A 128 8.61 22.78 12.31
C LEU A 128 8.72 23.41 10.92
N ARG A 129 7.86 23.02 9.97
CA ARG A 129 7.93 23.52 8.57
C ARG A 129 7.32 24.91 8.42
N GLN A 130 6.21 25.17 9.12
CA GLN A 130 5.50 26.44 9.09
C GLN A 130 5.56 27.10 10.46
N SER A 131 5.62 28.44 10.49
CA SER A 131 5.51 29.23 11.72
C SER A 131 4.13 29.87 11.91
N GLU A 132 3.33 29.93 10.85
CA GLU A 132 2.01 30.58 10.85
C GLU A 132 0.93 29.65 11.43
N VAL A 133 0.37 30.00 12.59
CA VAL A 133 -0.65 29.19 13.29
C VAL A 133 -1.86 28.88 12.40
N ALA A 134 -2.32 29.85 11.61
CA ALA A 134 -3.44 29.66 10.69
C ALA A 134 -3.15 28.59 9.62
N LEU A 135 -1.93 28.58 9.08
CA LEU A 135 -1.51 27.62 8.07
C LEU A 135 -1.33 26.21 8.68
N ILE A 136 -0.74 26.13 9.88
CA ILE A 136 -0.60 24.86 10.62
C ILE A 136 -1.98 24.23 10.88
N ASN A 137 -2.92 25.02 11.40
CA ASN A 137 -4.29 24.55 11.67
C ASN A 137 -4.99 24.13 10.38
N ALA A 138 -4.86 24.91 9.30
CA ALA A 138 -5.43 24.55 8.01
C ALA A 138 -4.91 23.19 7.53
N VAL A 139 -3.60 22.95 7.61
CA VAL A 139 -3.01 21.65 7.22
C VAL A 139 -3.59 20.51 8.06
N HIS A 140 -3.65 20.65 9.39
CA HIS A 140 -4.20 19.61 10.26
C HIS A 140 -5.67 19.31 9.95
N GLU A 141 -6.51 20.34 9.86
CA GLU A 141 -7.95 20.17 9.60
C GLU A 141 -8.23 19.57 8.21
N LEU A 142 -7.41 19.92 7.21
CA LEU A 142 -7.47 19.34 5.86
C LEU A 142 -7.04 17.87 5.85
N CYS A 143 -5.99 17.51 6.59
CA CYS A 143 -5.61 16.10 6.79
C CYS A 143 -6.71 15.29 7.49
N ASP A 144 -7.41 15.91 8.45
CA ASP A 144 -8.55 15.31 9.15
C ASP A 144 -9.83 15.23 8.31
N GLY A 145 -9.91 15.92 7.17
CA GLY A 145 -11.13 16.03 6.36
C GLY A 145 -12.27 16.78 7.07
N LYS A 146 -11.93 17.66 8.02
CA LYS A 146 -12.88 18.43 8.84
C LYS A 146 -12.47 19.93 8.89
N PRO A 147 -12.38 20.62 7.74
CA PRO A 147 -12.03 22.03 7.71
C PRO A 147 -13.07 22.88 8.43
N SER A 148 -12.60 23.80 9.26
CA SER A 148 -13.41 24.85 9.87
C SER A 148 -13.80 25.91 8.83
N THR A 149 -14.83 26.70 9.13
CA THR A 149 -15.21 27.85 8.28
C THR A 149 -14.06 28.85 8.14
N GLN A 150 -13.23 29.00 9.17
CA GLN A 150 -12.03 29.83 9.16
C GLN A 150 -11.01 29.29 8.17
N THR A 151 -10.73 27.99 8.19
CA THR A 151 -9.84 27.33 7.21
C THR A 151 -10.38 27.45 5.79
N GLU A 152 -11.68 27.23 5.56
CA GLU A 152 -12.28 27.41 4.23
C GLU A 152 -12.10 28.85 3.72
N ALA A 153 -12.36 29.86 4.56
CA ALA A 153 -12.18 31.26 4.20
C ALA A 153 -10.70 31.61 3.95
N PHE A 154 -9.80 31.06 4.78
CA PHE A 154 -8.36 31.21 4.64
C PHE A 154 -7.89 30.67 3.28
N LEU A 155 -8.27 29.45 2.90
CA LEU A 155 -7.89 28.84 1.63
C LEU A 155 -8.42 29.65 0.42
N ARG A 156 -9.65 30.15 0.50
CA ARG A 156 -10.24 31.00 -0.56
C ARG A 156 -9.51 32.33 -0.75
N SER A 157 -8.81 32.83 0.27
CA SER A 157 -8.04 34.07 0.16
C SER A 157 -6.75 33.94 -0.66
N PHE A 158 -6.37 32.71 -1.02
CA PHE A 158 -5.16 32.41 -1.82
C PHE A 158 -5.43 32.23 -3.31
N ASP A 159 -6.62 32.55 -3.81
CA ASP A 159 -6.85 32.71 -5.25
C ASP A 159 -6.30 34.07 -5.71
N ARG A 160 -4.96 34.18 -5.66
CA ARG A 160 -4.18 35.37 -5.96
C ARG A 160 -2.86 34.96 -6.59
N ASP A 161 -2.27 35.85 -7.38
CA ASP A 161 -0.96 35.58 -7.96
C ASP A 161 0.15 35.63 -6.92
N VAL A 162 1.08 34.68 -7.01
CA VAL A 162 2.29 34.62 -6.20
C VAL A 162 3.42 35.32 -6.96
N GLN A 163 4.03 36.31 -6.31
CA GLN A 163 5.14 37.10 -6.87
C GLN A 163 6.46 36.32 -6.74
N CYS A 164 6.58 35.19 -7.44
CA CYS A 164 7.80 34.38 -7.45
C CYS A 164 8.18 33.98 -8.89
N GLN A 165 9.47 34.02 -9.21
CA GLN A 165 9.97 33.68 -10.56
C GLN A 165 9.80 32.19 -10.90
N SER A 166 9.74 31.30 -9.90
CA SER A 166 9.63 29.85 -10.10
C SER A 166 8.58 29.26 -9.15
N VAL A 167 7.38 29.04 -9.68
CA VAL A 167 6.26 28.44 -8.94
C VAL A 167 6.13 26.98 -9.33
N THR A 168 6.14 26.09 -8.33
CA THR A 168 5.84 24.66 -8.55
C THR A 168 4.32 24.48 -8.57
N ARG A 169 3.81 23.73 -9.55
CA ARG A 169 2.36 23.47 -9.67
C ARG A 169 2.02 22.05 -9.25
N LEU A 170 1.04 21.92 -8.36
CA LEU A 170 0.56 20.63 -7.87
C LEU A 170 -0.87 20.35 -8.34
N PHE A 171 -1.07 19.13 -8.82
CA PHE A 171 -2.37 18.64 -9.30
C PHE A 171 -2.74 17.30 -8.66
N GLY A 172 -4.04 17.00 -8.67
CA GLY A 172 -4.56 15.75 -8.15
C GLY A 172 -4.15 14.54 -9.00
N THR A 173 -4.17 14.68 -10.33
CA THR A 173 -4.03 13.55 -11.26
C THR A 173 -2.82 13.68 -12.20
N ASN A 174 -2.32 12.54 -12.70
CA ASN A 174 -1.26 12.56 -13.73
C ASN A 174 -1.75 13.17 -15.06
N PHE A 175 -3.05 13.08 -15.36
CA PHE A 175 -3.61 13.63 -16.59
C PHE A 175 -3.43 15.15 -16.67
N GLU A 176 -3.80 15.86 -15.60
CA GLU A 176 -3.61 17.31 -15.50
C GLU A 176 -2.14 17.70 -15.54
N VAL A 177 -1.29 16.95 -14.83
CA VAL A 177 0.16 17.16 -14.84
C VAL A 177 0.73 17.04 -16.25
N ASP A 178 0.39 15.95 -16.96
CA ASP A 178 0.89 15.71 -18.31
C ASP A 178 0.36 16.76 -19.31
N TYR A 179 -0.90 17.21 -19.15
CA TYR A 179 -1.49 18.29 -19.94
C TYR A 179 -0.77 19.63 -19.72
N VAL A 180 -0.66 20.08 -18.47
CA VAL A 180 -0.03 21.36 -18.12
C VAL A 180 1.46 21.36 -18.49
N ASN A 181 2.17 20.27 -18.25
CA ASN A 181 3.56 20.13 -18.69
C ASN A 181 3.72 20.26 -20.21
N SER A 182 2.77 19.73 -20.99
CA SER A 182 2.79 19.85 -22.46
C SER A 182 2.57 21.29 -22.91
N LEU A 183 1.60 22.00 -22.31
CA LEU A 183 1.35 23.42 -22.59
C LEU A 183 2.58 24.29 -22.32
N PHE A 184 3.19 24.15 -21.14
CA PHE A 184 4.39 24.91 -20.79
C PHE A 184 5.57 24.57 -21.71
N LEU A 185 5.71 23.32 -22.14
CA LEU A 185 6.75 22.97 -23.09
C LEU A 185 6.52 23.65 -24.45
N GLU A 186 5.28 23.71 -24.93
CA GLU A 186 4.93 24.38 -26.19
C GLU A 186 5.25 25.88 -26.15
N GLU A 187 4.91 26.56 -25.07
CA GLU A 187 5.15 28.00 -24.87
C GLU A 187 6.65 28.36 -24.78
N ASN A 188 7.50 27.44 -24.31
CA ASN A 188 8.93 27.72 -24.15
C ASN A 188 9.67 27.80 -25.50
N LEU A 189 10.46 28.86 -25.67
CA LEU A 189 11.29 29.09 -26.85
C LEU A 189 12.39 28.02 -26.96
N GLY A 190 12.54 27.40 -28.13
CA GLY A 190 13.61 26.45 -28.42
C GLY A 190 13.18 25.30 -29.33
N ASN A 191 14.16 24.64 -29.94
CA ASN A 191 13.92 23.48 -30.78
C ASN A 191 13.50 22.29 -29.91
N GLU A 192 12.39 21.65 -30.29
CA GLU A 192 11.94 20.43 -29.65
C GLU A 192 12.68 19.21 -30.19
N MET A 193 12.97 18.25 -29.29
CA MET A 193 13.42 16.93 -29.65
C MET A 193 12.40 15.89 -29.20
N ILE A 194 12.08 14.96 -30.10
CA ILE A 194 11.08 13.92 -29.89
C ILE A 194 11.78 12.56 -29.75
N TYR A 195 11.61 11.93 -28.61
CA TYR A 195 12.07 10.56 -28.34
C TYR A 195 10.89 9.59 -28.32
N LEU A 196 10.76 8.79 -29.38
CA LEU A 196 9.78 7.71 -29.46
C LEU A 196 10.20 6.52 -28.61
N ALA A 197 9.25 5.96 -27.86
CA ALA A 197 9.46 4.74 -27.08
C ALA A 197 9.58 3.50 -28.00
N VAL A 198 10.31 2.48 -27.54
CA VAL A 198 10.34 1.16 -28.18
C VAL A 198 9.51 0.21 -27.33
N ASP A 199 8.42 -0.32 -27.88
CA ASP A 199 7.44 -1.13 -27.16
C ASP A 199 7.51 -2.60 -27.60
N THR A 200 7.41 -3.53 -26.65
CA THR A 200 7.26 -4.98 -26.89
C THR A 200 6.14 -5.56 -26.04
N GLY A 201 5.47 -6.61 -26.55
CA GLY A 201 4.38 -7.30 -25.85
C GLY A 201 3.00 -6.64 -25.97
N ASP A 202 2.14 -6.89 -24.98
CA ASP A 202 0.71 -6.58 -25.06
C ASP A 202 0.40 -5.06 -24.93
N ARG A 203 -0.29 -4.51 -25.94
CA ARG A 203 -0.67 -3.10 -26.04
C ARG A 203 -1.56 -2.63 -24.88
N HIS A 204 -2.46 -3.46 -24.36
CA HIS A 204 -3.33 -3.10 -23.25
C HIS A 204 -2.52 -2.69 -22.02
N TYR A 205 -1.41 -3.38 -21.75
CA TYR A 205 -0.51 -3.07 -20.63
C TYR A 205 0.35 -1.84 -20.93
N LEU A 206 0.87 -1.70 -22.15
CA LEU A 206 1.67 -0.55 -22.57
C LEU A 206 0.92 0.79 -22.46
N MET A 207 -0.41 0.79 -22.59
CA MET A 207 -1.25 1.97 -22.36
C MET A 207 -1.25 2.43 -20.90
N LYS A 208 -0.94 1.52 -19.96
CA LYS A 208 -0.85 1.80 -18.52
C LYS A 208 0.59 2.09 -18.06
N SER A 209 1.54 2.23 -18.99
CA SER A 209 2.95 2.44 -18.65
C SER A 209 3.17 3.83 -18.07
N GLY A 210 3.93 3.89 -16.97
CA GLY A 210 4.37 5.15 -16.39
C GLY A 210 5.32 5.94 -17.31
N ALA A 211 5.93 5.31 -18.30
CA ALA A 211 6.80 5.97 -19.28
C ALA A 211 6.01 6.48 -20.50
N PRO A 212 6.26 7.72 -20.94
CA PRO A 212 5.55 8.29 -22.08
C PRO A 212 5.95 7.59 -23.39
N ARG A 213 4.97 7.35 -24.27
CA ARG A 213 5.20 6.82 -25.62
C ARG A 213 5.99 7.82 -26.48
N LYS A 214 5.73 9.11 -26.31
CA LYS A 214 6.43 10.23 -26.95
C LYS A 214 6.97 11.12 -25.83
N LEU A 215 8.29 11.16 -25.64
CA LEU A 215 8.93 12.10 -24.74
C LEU A 215 9.42 13.29 -25.57
N ILE A 216 8.91 14.48 -25.27
CA ILE A 216 9.32 15.72 -25.93
C ILE A 216 10.13 16.54 -24.95
N LEU A 217 11.32 16.98 -25.35
CA LEU A 217 12.21 17.79 -24.52
C LEU A 217 12.71 19.01 -25.29
N LYS A 218 12.97 20.09 -24.55
CA LYS A 218 13.65 21.32 -25.00
C LYS A 218 14.79 21.63 -24.04
N VAL A 219 15.88 22.23 -24.53
CA VAL A 219 16.96 22.73 -23.66
C VAL A 219 16.39 23.77 -22.70
N GLY A 220 16.73 23.67 -21.42
CA GLY A 220 16.20 24.51 -20.35
C GLY A 220 14.92 23.99 -19.71
N ALA A 221 14.28 22.93 -20.24
CA ALA A 221 13.07 22.38 -19.63
C ALA A 221 13.38 21.70 -18.28
N PRO A 222 12.59 21.95 -17.21
CA PRO A 222 12.68 21.21 -15.97
C PRO A 222 12.15 19.79 -16.17
N VAL A 223 12.86 18.83 -15.59
CA VAL A 223 12.56 17.41 -15.68
C VAL A 223 12.71 16.74 -14.33
N ILE A 224 12.04 15.61 -14.15
CA ILE A 224 12.14 14.76 -12.98
C ILE A 224 12.53 13.34 -13.39
N ALA A 225 13.48 12.76 -12.67
CA ALA A 225 13.85 11.37 -12.83
C ALA A 225 12.72 10.45 -12.35
N THR A 226 12.45 9.38 -13.10
CA THR A 226 11.36 8.42 -12.81
C THR A 226 11.87 7.03 -12.44
N ARG A 227 13.19 6.82 -12.45
CA ARG A 227 13.88 5.60 -12.05
C ARG A 227 15.18 5.93 -11.32
N ASN A 228 15.61 5.01 -10.48
CA ASN A 228 16.95 5.04 -9.90
C ASN A 228 17.96 4.62 -10.97
N LEU A 229 19.03 5.40 -11.13
CA LEU A 229 20.20 5.12 -11.97
C LEU A 229 21.47 5.41 -11.14
N PRO A 230 22.66 4.96 -11.57
CA PRO A 230 23.91 5.32 -10.89
C PRO A 230 24.05 6.84 -10.75
N GLY A 231 24.01 7.33 -9.50
CA GLY A 231 24.10 8.76 -9.19
C GLY A 231 22.80 9.57 -9.35
N ILE A 232 21.66 8.95 -9.70
CA ILE A 232 20.36 9.61 -9.88
C ILE A 232 19.28 8.84 -9.14
N CYS A 233 18.55 9.50 -8.25
CA CYS A 233 17.41 8.90 -7.55
C CYS A 233 16.08 9.22 -8.26
N ASN A 234 15.12 8.30 -8.22
CA ASN A 234 13.74 8.56 -8.64
C ASN A 234 13.18 9.74 -7.84
N GLY A 235 12.61 10.72 -8.54
CA GLY A 235 12.12 11.97 -7.95
C GLY A 235 13.12 13.13 -8.00
N MET A 236 14.39 12.88 -8.33
CA MET A 236 15.39 13.95 -8.46
C MET A 236 15.01 14.89 -9.61
N GLN A 237 14.97 16.20 -9.32
CA GLN A 237 14.68 17.24 -10.30
C GLN A 237 15.97 17.72 -10.99
N GLY A 238 15.87 18.01 -12.27
CA GLY A 238 16.97 18.53 -13.07
C GLY A 238 16.47 19.42 -14.19
N VAL A 239 17.41 19.93 -14.98
CA VAL A 239 17.14 20.79 -16.14
C VAL A 239 17.84 20.20 -17.35
N VAL A 240 17.14 20.11 -18.49
CA VAL A 240 17.74 19.65 -19.75
C VAL A 240 18.85 20.61 -20.16
N ALA A 241 20.09 20.13 -20.16
CA ALA A 241 21.27 20.92 -20.47
C ALA A 241 21.62 20.88 -21.96
N ALA A 242 21.48 19.71 -22.60
CA ALA A 242 21.74 19.53 -24.02
C ALA A 242 20.97 18.33 -24.58
N ILE A 243 20.82 18.28 -25.90
CA ILE A 243 20.09 17.23 -26.63
C ILE A 243 20.95 16.75 -27.81
N PRO A 244 22.04 16.00 -27.57
CA PRO A 244 22.81 15.37 -28.64
C PRO A 244 22.12 14.10 -29.18
N ASP A 245 22.60 13.59 -30.31
CA ASP A 245 22.08 12.37 -30.95
C ASP A 245 22.20 11.12 -30.05
N THR A 246 23.14 11.13 -29.11
CA THR A 246 23.39 10.03 -28.16
C THR A 246 22.34 9.91 -27.05
N GLY A 247 21.45 10.91 -26.89
CA GLY A 247 20.45 10.97 -25.83
C GLY A 247 20.51 12.28 -25.03
N PRO A 248 19.46 12.62 -24.26
CA PRO A 248 19.39 13.89 -23.57
C PRO A 248 20.41 13.98 -22.43
N VAL A 249 21.01 15.15 -22.26
CA VAL A 249 21.92 15.48 -21.16
C VAL A 249 21.19 16.35 -20.16
N ILE A 250 21.16 15.94 -18.89
CA ILE A 250 20.41 16.60 -17.83
C ILE A 250 21.35 17.04 -16.73
N ASN A 251 21.19 18.29 -16.29
CA ASN A 251 21.84 18.82 -15.11
C ASN A 251 20.99 18.51 -13.88
N PHE A 252 21.45 17.56 -13.06
CA PHE A 252 20.90 17.27 -11.75
C PHE A 252 21.81 17.89 -10.68
N SER A 253 21.33 18.94 -10.01
CA SER A 253 22.05 19.61 -8.91
C SER A 253 23.51 19.98 -9.22
N GLY A 254 23.78 20.50 -10.42
CA GLY A 254 25.10 20.93 -10.87
C GLY A 254 25.94 19.84 -11.54
N LYS A 255 25.46 18.59 -11.60
CA LYS A 255 26.15 17.47 -12.27
C LYS A 255 25.43 17.10 -13.56
N LEU A 256 26.18 16.95 -14.64
CA LEU A 256 25.66 16.57 -15.94
C LEU A 256 25.63 15.05 -16.10
N PHE A 257 24.48 14.52 -16.52
CA PHE A 257 24.28 13.11 -16.80
C PHE A 257 23.77 12.93 -18.22
N THR A 258 24.42 12.06 -19.00
CA THR A 258 23.91 11.60 -20.28
C THR A 258 22.94 10.46 -20.03
N MET A 259 21.68 10.65 -20.37
CA MET A 259 20.64 9.67 -20.05
C MET A 259 20.67 8.51 -21.03
N THR A 260 20.44 7.31 -20.52
CA THR A 260 20.21 6.10 -21.32
C THR A 260 18.75 5.66 -21.21
N ARG A 261 18.30 4.86 -22.17
CA ARG A 261 16.96 4.25 -22.11
C ARG A 261 16.93 3.13 -21.09
N VAL A 262 15.79 2.98 -20.43
CA VAL A 262 15.51 1.86 -19.52
C VAL A 262 14.17 1.22 -19.85
N ASN A 263 14.00 -0.04 -19.44
CA ASN A 263 12.79 -0.80 -19.68
C ASN A 263 11.78 -0.60 -18.55
N PHE A 264 10.53 -0.36 -18.94
CA PHE A 264 9.36 -0.26 -18.07
C PHE A 264 8.49 -1.48 -18.30
N GLU A 265 8.63 -2.47 -17.43
CA GLU A 265 8.11 -3.82 -17.64
C GLU A 265 6.85 -4.10 -16.82
N PHE A 266 5.91 -4.78 -17.48
CA PHE A 266 4.74 -5.39 -16.89
C PHE A 266 4.96 -6.88 -16.71
N PHE A 267 4.80 -7.34 -15.48
CA PHE A 267 5.00 -8.73 -15.11
C PHE A 267 3.66 -9.39 -14.83
N ASP A 268 3.51 -10.64 -15.28
CA ASP A 268 2.41 -11.52 -14.92
C ASP A 268 2.92 -12.47 -13.83
N PRO A 269 2.47 -12.32 -12.57
CA PRO A 269 2.93 -13.17 -11.47
C PRO A 269 2.51 -14.62 -11.63
N LYS A 270 1.36 -14.88 -12.24
CA LYS A 270 0.84 -16.25 -12.45
C LYS A 270 1.66 -17.01 -13.48
N LYS A 271 2.21 -16.31 -14.47
CA LYS A 271 3.06 -16.89 -15.52
C LYS A 271 4.55 -16.65 -15.29
N SER A 272 4.91 -15.99 -14.19
CA SER A 272 6.27 -15.59 -13.83
C SER A 272 7.06 -14.97 -15.00
N LYS A 273 6.44 -14.10 -15.79
CA LYS A 273 7.09 -13.53 -17.00
C LYS A 273 6.70 -12.09 -17.29
N VAL A 274 7.61 -11.39 -17.97
CA VAL A 274 7.31 -10.07 -18.56
C VAL A 274 6.38 -10.25 -19.76
N ILE A 275 5.23 -9.57 -19.72
CA ILE A 275 4.19 -9.65 -20.75
C ILE A 275 4.13 -8.40 -21.64
N ALA A 276 4.73 -7.30 -21.19
CA ALA A 276 4.92 -6.09 -21.98
C ALA A 276 6.09 -5.28 -21.42
N SER A 277 6.80 -4.56 -22.30
CA SER A 277 7.91 -3.69 -21.93
C SER A 277 7.95 -2.44 -22.80
N ARG A 278 8.16 -1.28 -22.18
CA ARG A 278 8.40 0.00 -22.86
C ARG A 278 9.81 0.47 -22.57
N SER A 279 10.65 0.63 -23.60
CA SER A 279 11.99 1.21 -23.49
C SER A 279 11.98 2.71 -23.78
N GLN A 280 12.30 3.53 -22.77
CA GLN A 280 12.26 4.99 -22.85
C GLN A 280 13.29 5.62 -21.89
N TYR A 281 13.68 6.88 -22.13
CA TYR A 281 14.46 7.65 -21.16
C TYR A 281 13.65 7.85 -19.87
N PRO A 282 14.22 7.60 -18.68
CA PRO A 282 13.46 7.60 -17.43
C PRO A 282 13.26 9.01 -16.85
N VAL A 283 12.76 9.94 -17.66
CA VAL A 283 12.47 11.31 -17.25
C VAL A 283 11.11 11.77 -17.75
N LYS A 284 10.52 12.71 -17.00
CA LYS A 284 9.31 13.44 -17.39
C LYS A 284 9.53 14.93 -17.19
N LEU A 285 8.76 15.75 -17.90
CA LEU A 285 8.68 17.18 -17.65
C LEU A 285 8.20 17.44 -16.21
N ALA A 286 8.67 18.54 -15.63
CA ALA A 286 8.44 18.87 -14.22
C ALA A 286 8.07 20.35 -14.00
N TYR A 287 7.36 20.98 -14.95
CA TYR A 287 6.69 22.28 -14.68
C TYR A 287 5.55 22.12 -13.69
N ALA A 288 4.91 20.94 -13.70
CA ALA A 288 3.90 20.49 -12.79
C ALA A 288 4.23 19.07 -12.28
N MET A 289 3.74 18.73 -11.10
CA MET A 289 3.79 17.36 -10.56
C MET A 289 2.52 17.01 -9.79
N THR A 290 2.32 15.73 -9.51
CA THR A 290 1.17 15.30 -8.70
C THR A 290 1.41 15.58 -7.22
N ILE A 291 0.34 15.81 -6.48
CA ILE A 291 0.39 15.93 -5.00
C ILE A 291 1.03 14.68 -4.36
N HIS A 292 0.78 13.49 -4.93
CA HIS A 292 1.41 12.25 -4.46
C HIS A 292 2.94 12.28 -4.53
N ARG A 293 3.51 12.93 -5.55
CA ARG A 293 4.97 13.03 -5.70
C ARG A 293 5.58 14.12 -4.82
N SER A 294 4.80 15.09 -4.37
CA SER A 294 5.30 16.17 -3.52
C SER A 294 5.37 15.81 -2.04
N GLN A 295 4.75 14.69 -1.62
CA GLN A 295 4.76 14.28 -0.22
C GLN A 295 6.19 14.10 0.30
N GLY A 296 6.44 14.64 1.49
CA GLY A 296 7.78 14.72 2.10
C GLY A 296 8.61 15.93 1.66
N MET A 297 8.27 16.60 0.56
CA MET A 297 9.02 17.77 0.06
C MET A 297 8.66 19.07 0.79
N THR A 298 9.58 20.03 0.79
CA THR A 298 9.34 21.44 1.15
C THR A 298 9.48 22.28 -0.10
N ILE A 299 8.47 23.09 -0.43
CA ILE A 299 8.36 23.86 -1.67
C ILE A 299 8.29 25.35 -1.32
N ASN A 300 9.14 26.17 -1.96
CA ASN A 300 9.22 27.60 -1.67
C ASN A 300 7.98 28.38 -2.16
N ALA A 301 7.61 28.18 -3.42
CA ALA A 301 6.43 28.80 -4.02
C ALA A 301 5.58 27.76 -4.74
N LEU A 302 4.29 27.79 -4.43
CA LEU A 302 3.39 26.69 -4.71
C LEU A 302 2.04 27.19 -5.22
N GLU A 303 1.61 26.63 -6.34
CA GLU A 303 0.26 26.74 -6.87
C GLU A 303 -0.42 25.37 -6.81
N ILE A 304 -1.60 25.30 -6.21
CA ILE A 304 -2.38 24.06 -6.05
C ILE A 304 -3.68 24.21 -6.83
N ASP A 305 -3.91 23.31 -7.77
CA ASP A 305 -5.23 23.13 -8.37
C ASP A 305 -6.05 22.11 -7.58
N CYS A 306 -7.19 22.56 -7.06
CA CYS A 306 -8.08 21.74 -6.24
C CYS A 306 -9.17 21.00 -7.04
N HIS A 307 -9.24 21.16 -8.37
CA HIS A 307 -10.31 20.62 -9.20
C HIS A 307 -10.44 19.09 -9.09
N SER A 308 -9.32 18.38 -9.22
CA SER A 308 -9.31 16.91 -9.24
C SER A 308 -8.75 16.31 -7.94
N ILE A 309 -9.05 16.90 -6.78
CA ILE A 309 -8.71 16.29 -5.49
C ILE A 309 -9.75 15.21 -5.16
N PHE A 310 -9.27 13.98 -4.94
CA PHE A 310 -10.12 12.79 -4.84
C PHE A 310 -9.76 11.86 -3.68
N GLN A 311 -8.65 12.10 -2.97
CA GLN A 311 -8.26 11.31 -1.80
C GLN A 311 -8.31 12.11 -0.49
N PRO A 312 -8.68 11.46 0.63
CA PRO A 312 -8.50 12.02 1.96
C PRO A 312 -7.06 12.48 2.20
N GLY A 313 -6.89 13.56 2.94
CA GLY A 313 -5.58 14.14 3.25
C GLY A 313 -4.80 14.74 2.08
N GLN A 314 -5.24 14.56 0.83
CA GLN A 314 -4.53 15.02 -0.37
C GLN A 314 -4.35 16.55 -0.38
N LEU A 315 -5.40 17.32 -0.11
CA LEU A 315 -5.28 18.78 -0.03
C LEU A 315 -4.39 19.22 1.15
N GLY A 316 -4.49 18.53 2.30
CA GLY A 316 -3.63 18.78 3.47
C GLY A 316 -2.15 18.54 3.16
N VAL A 317 -1.84 17.46 2.43
CA VAL A 317 -0.48 17.19 1.94
C VAL A 317 0.01 18.31 1.03
N ALA A 318 -0.81 18.74 0.06
CA ALA A 318 -0.46 19.80 -0.89
C ALA A 318 -0.17 21.13 -0.18
N VAL A 319 -1.10 21.62 0.65
CA VAL A 319 -0.94 22.86 1.41
C VAL A 319 0.25 22.75 2.37
N GLY A 320 0.44 21.59 2.99
CA GLY A 320 1.54 21.33 3.92
C GLY A 320 2.93 21.29 3.29
N ARG A 321 3.08 21.48 1.97
CA ARG A 321 4.39 21.55 1.30
C ARG A 321 5.03 22.94 1.40
N VAL A 322 4.23 23.99 1.53
CA VAL A 322 4.72 25.37 1.59
C VAL A 322 5.20 25.73 3.01
N THR A 323 6.20 26.60 3.11
CA THR A 323 6.72 27.11 4.40
C THR A 323 5.96 28.33 4.90
N SER A 324 5.48 29.18 3.99
CA SER A 324 4.70 30.39 4.30
C SER A 324 3.51 30.54 3.36
N SER A 325 2.41 31.07 3.90
CA SER A 325 1.19 31.33 3.14
C SER A 325 1.34 32.46 2.11
N GLU A 326 2.37 33.30 2.23
CA GLU A 326 2.68 34.36 1.25
C GLU A 326 2.87 33.79 -0.16
N ASN A 327 3.55 32.65 -0.26
CA ASN A 327 3.94 31.97 -1.50
C ASN A 327 2.96 30.86 -1.92
N LEU A 328 1.75 30.85 -1.36
CA LEU A 328 0.71 29.88 -1.66
C LEU A 328 -0.35 30.50 -2.58
N LYS A 329 -0.60 29.84 -3.72
CA LYS A 329 -1.74 30.06 -4.60
C LYS A 329 -2.64 28.84 -4.61
N ILE A 330 -3.95 29.05 -4.47
CA ILE A 330 -4.95 28.00 -4.54
C ILE A 330 -5.97 28.38 -5.61
N VAL A 331 -6.13 27.51 -6.61
CA VAL A 331 -7.12 27.68 -7.67
C VAL A 331 -8.16 26.57 -7.61
N ASN A 332 -9.36 26.85 -8.13
CA ASN A 332 -10.47 25.89 -8.21
C ASN A 332 -10.87 25.27 -6.86
N PHE A 333 -10.72 25.99 -5.75
CA PHE A 333 -11.06 25.48 -4.42
C PHE A 333 -12.55 25.12 -4.30
N SER A 334 -12.82 23.90 -3.85
CA SER A 334 -14.16 23.45 -3.51
C SER A 334 -14.21 22.92 -2.07
N LYS A 335 -15.37 23.02 -1.43
CA LYS A 335 -15.57 22.43 -0.10
C LYS A 335 -15.36 20.90 -0.15
N ASN A 336 -15.85 20.26 -1.20
CA ASN A 336 -15.71 18.81 -1.39
C ASN A 336 -14.25 18.36 -1.39
N SER A 337 -13.35 19.11 -2.05
CA SER A 337 -11.91 18.80 -2.05
C SER A 337 -11.25 18.88 -0.67
N ALA A 338 -11.87 19.59 0.29
CA ALA A 338 -11.34 19.77 1.64
C ALA A 338 -12.00 18.84 2.68
N THR A 339 -13.15 18.24 2.37
CA THR A 339 -13.94 17.43 3.32
C THR A 339 -13.86 15.92 3.06
N LEU A 340 -12.87 15.46 2.30
CA LEU A 340 -12.63 14.03 2.07
C LEU A 340 -12.09 13.40 3.34
N LYS A 341 -12.85 12.44 3.91
CA LYS A 341 -12.53 11.78 5.18
C LYS A 341 -11.86 10.44 4.97
N HIS A 342 -10.95 10.13 5.88
CA HIS A 342 -10.35 8.81 5.97
C HIS A 342 -11.37 7.76 6.44
N PRO A 343 -11.12 6.47 6.17
CA PRO A 343 -11.84 5.39 6.85
C PRO A 343 -11.69 5.48 8.38
N GLU A 344 -12.71 5.07 9.12
CA GLU A 344 -12.75 5.25 10.59
C GLU A 344 -11.55 4.61 11.31
N LYS A 345 -11.06 3.48 10.80
CA LYS A 345 -9.84 2.80 11.28
C LYS A 345 -8.62 3.71 11.39
N VAL A 346 -8.47 4.72 10.51
CA VAL A 346 -7.36 5.67 10.57
C VAL A 346 -7.51 6.58 11.79
N TYR A 347 -8.72 7.06 12.07
CA TYR A 347 -8.95 7.89 13.26
C TYR A 347 -8.79 7.05 14.53
N ALA A 348 -9.32 5.82 14.55
CA ALA A 348 -9.18 4.88 15.68
C ALA A 348 -7.71 4.57 16.02
N PHE A 349 -6.87 4.32 15.01
CA PHE A 349 -5.42 4.13 15.18
C PHE A 349 -4.77 5.25 16.01
N TYR A 350 -5.12 6.51 15.75
CA TYR A 350 -4.58 7.65 16.50
C TYR A 350 -5.20 7.85 17.90
N PHE A 351 -6.33 7.20 18.22
CA PHE A 351 -6.92 7.23 19.56
C PHE A 351 -6.33 6.18 20.50
N GLU A 352 -5.84 5.06 19.96
CA GLU A 352 -5.45 3.89 20.74
C GLU A 352 -3.96 3.89 21.16
N GLU A 353 -3.10 4.71 20.55
CA GLU A 353 -1.63 4.51 20.60
C GLU A 353 -0.79 5.75 20.97
N SER A 354 -1.05 6.39 22.12
CA SER A 354 -0.06 7.30 22.72
C SER A 354 0.56 6.70 23.98
N VAL A 355 1.77 6.15 23.85
CA VAL A 355 2.61 5.80 24.99
C VAL A 355 3.60 6.95 25.18
N GLU A 356 3.76 7.45 26.41
CA GLU A 356 4.83 8.42 26.67
C GLU A 356 6.19 7.79 26.35
N PRO A 357 7.15 8.55 25.80
CA PRO A 357 8.48 8.04 25.52
C PRO A 357 9.08 7.46 26.81
N LYS A 358 9.35 6.15 26.82
CA LYS A 358 10.06 5.52 27.93
C LYS A 358 11.55 5.63 27.68
N ASP A 359 12.31 6.05 28.69
CA ASP A 359 13.77 6.11 28.62
C ASP A 359 14.40 4.71 28.45
N ASP A 360 13.70 3.66 28.93
CA ASP A 360 14.13 2.28 28.79
C ASP A 360 13.51 1.61 27.54
N LEU A 361 14.32 1.47 26.50
CA LEU A 361 13.98 0.78 25.24
C LEU A 361 14.15 -0.75 25.32
N SER A 362 14.36 -1.34 26.51
CA SER A 362 14.49 -2.79 26.70
C SER A 362 13.30 -3.57 26.13
N PHE A 363 12.09 -3.01 26.22
CA PHE A 363 10.87 -3.60 25.67
C PHE A 363 10.85 -3.68 24.13
N CYS A 364 11.53 -2.75 23.42
CA CYS A 364 11.68 -2.80 21.95
C CYS A 364 12.54 -3.97 21.48
N ARG A 365 13.31 -4.61 22.38
CA ARG A 365 14.29 -5.66 22.05
C ARG A 365 13.74 -7.07 22.26
N LYS A 366 12.43 -7.24 22.47
CA LYS A 366 11.82 -8.56 22.59
C LYS A 366 11.93 -9.29 21.25
N ASN A 367 12.58 -10.45 21.26
CA ASN A 367 12.63 -11.34 20.10
C ASN A 367 11.27 -12.02 19.94
N TYR A 368 10.39 -11.44 19.12
CA TYR A 368 9.19 -12.13 18.65
C TYR A 368 9.57 -13.09 17.53
N ARG A 369 9.33 -14.38 17.74
CA ARG A 369 9.57 -15.46 16.77
C ARG A 369 8.25 -15.86 16.11
N ILE A 370 8.24 -16.00 14.79
CA ILE A 370 7.13 -16.61 14.07
C ILE A 370 7.43 -18.11 13.89
N GLU A 371 6.59 -18.98 14.43
CA GLU A 371 6.63 -20.43 14.16
C GLU A 371 5.70 -20.74 12.97
N PHE A 372 6.23 -21.37 11.92
CA PHE A 372 5.45 -21.87 10.77
C PHE A 372 5.53 -23.40 10.75
N SER A 373 4.39 -24.09 10.72
CA SER A 373 4.30 -25.50 10.33
C SER A 373 4.11 -25.60 8.82
N ILE A 374 4.99 -26.32 8.14
CA ILE A 374 4.85 -26.70 6.73
C ILE A 374 4.31 -28.13 6.75
N ALA A 375 3.15 -28.36 6.15
CA ALA A 375 2.67 -29.71 5.87
C ALA A 375 3.44 -30.24 4.66
N GLU A 376 4.26 -31.27 4.86
CA GLU A 376 4.82 -32.06 3.78
C GLU A 376 3.83 -33.19 3.46
N ASP A 377 3.41 -33.28 2.19
CA ASP A 377 2.67 -34.42 1.65
C ASP A 377 3.67 -35.56 1.41
N ASP A 378 3.55 -36.66 2.15
CA ASP A 378 4.36 -37.87 1.98
C ASP A 378 3.77 -38.78 0.89
N ASP A 379 4.51 -38.97 -0.21
CA ASP A 379 4.31 -40.01 -1.22
C ASP A 379 5.37 -41.12 -1.05
N ASP A 380 4.89 -42.32 -0.72
CA ASP A 380 5.39 -43.67 -1.00
C ASP A 380 6.81 -44.19 -0.61
N SER A 381 6.76 -45.26 0.20
CA SER A 381 7.44 -46.58 0.05
C SER A 381 8.91 -46.81 0.51
N ASP A 382 9.01 -47.47 1.67
CA ASP A 382 9.76 -48.71 1.96
C ASP A 382 11.27 -48.84 1.60
N LYS A 383 12.15 -48.83 2.62
CA LYS A 383 13.13 -49.91 2.98
C LYS A 383 14.21 -49.49 4.01
N GLY A 384 14.22 -50.19 5.16
CA GLY A 384 15.39 -50.92 5.70
C GLY A 384 16.49 -50.20 6.49
N ASP A 385 16.34 -50.26 7.83
CA ASP A 385 17.31 -50.34 8.95
C ASP A 385 18.63 -49.53 8.99
N GLY A 386 18.75 -48.70 10.03
CA GLY A 386 20.04 -48.19 10.54
C GLY A 386 19.93 -47.04 11.56
N ASP A 387 19.71 -47.40 12.83
CA ASP A 387 19.94 -46.70 14.12
C ASP A 387 20.02 -45.16 14.27
N SER A 388 19.41 -44.73 15.38
CA SER A 388 19.48 -43.45 16.12
C SER A 388 18.60 -42.29 15.64
N ASP A 389 17.50 -42.01 16.33
CA ASP A 389 17.48 -40.99 17.40
C ASP A 389 16.15 -41.02 18.17
N ASN A 390 16.20 -40.58 19.44
CA ASN A 390 15.09 -40.65 20.39
C ASN A 390 13.90 -39.76 19.97
N GLY A 391 12.83 -40.40 19.52
CA GLY A 391 11.51 -39.80 19.44
C GLY A 391 10.95 -39.50 20.83
N THR A 392 10.92 -38.23 21.20
CA THR A 392 10.02 -37.72 22.26
C THR A 392 8.75 -37.23 21.60
N GLY A 393 7.64 -37.89 21.95
CA GLY A 393 6.29 -37.54 21.54
C GLY A 393 5.93 -36.11 21.90
N CYS A 394 5.16 -35.50 21.01
CA CYS A 394 4.58 -34.18 21.18
C CYS A 394 3.27 -34.32 21.95
N ILE A 395 3.27 -33.88 23.20
CA ILE A 395 2.08 -33.60 23.99
C ILE A 395 2.02 -32.08 24.09
N ILE A 396 0.92 -31.47 23.64
CA ILE A 396 0.54 -30.12 24.09
C ILE A 396 -0.64 -30.33 25.02
N GLU A 397 -0.34 -30.40 26.32
CA GLU A 397 -1.34 -30.29 27.38
C GLU A 397 -1.70 -28.81 27.55
N ALA A 398 -2.93 -28.45 27.18
CA ALA A 398 -3.66 -27.42 27.88
C ALA A 398 -4.53 -28.14 28.93
N ASP A 399 -4.29 -27.85 30.21
CA ASP A 399 -5.10 -28.39 31.31
C ASP A 399 -6.53 -27.85 31.22
N THR A 400 -7.42 -28.64 30.60
CA THR A 400 -8.86 -28.62 30.88
C THR A 400 -9.41 -30.02 30.72
N LYS A 401 -9.79 -30.62 31.86
CA LYS A 401 -10.54 -31.88 32.00
C LYS A 401 -11.73 -31.99 31.03
N GLY A 402 -11.93 -33.19 30.47
CA GLY A 402 -13.28 -33.71 30.18
C GLY A 402 -13.50 -34.35 28.81
N ASP A 403 -13.28 -35.66 28.76
CA ASP A 403 -13.97 -36.73 28.01
C ASP A 403 -14.01 -36.80 26.45
N VAL A 404 -13.79 -38.04 26.04
CA VAL A 404 -13.57 -38.64 24.71
C VAL A 404 -14.88 -38.97 24.00
N TYR A 405 -14.96 -38.88 22.66
CA TYR A 405 -15.69 -39.86 21.82
C TYR A 405 -15.10 -40.00 20.40
N GLU A 406 -15.26 -41.21 19.86
CA GLU A 406 -14.57 -41.86 18.74
C GLU A 406 -15.01 -41.44 17.32
N ASN A 407 -14.12 -41.71 16.35
CA ASN A 407 -14.33 -41.65 14.90
C ASN A 407 -15.41 -42.63 14.41
N THR A 408 -16.21 -42.21 13.42
CA THR A 408 -16.64 -43.05 12.27
C THR A 408 -17.00 -42.21 11.03
N GLU A 409 -16.25 -42.49 9.94
CA GLU A 409 -16.58 -42.58 8.51
C GLU A 409 -17.50 -41.57 7.76
N ASP A 410 -16.94 -41.06 6.66
CA ASP A 410 -17.53 -40.65 5.38
C ASP A 410 -18.79 -39.76 5.36
N SER A 411 -18.56 -38.45 5.31
CA SER A 411 -19.28 -37.52 4.42
C SER A 411 -18.65 -36.12 4.49
N ASP A 412 -18.47 -35.47 3.33
CA ASP A 412 -18.08 -34.06 3.23
C ASP A 412 -19.16 -33.16 3.84
N ILE A 413 -19.12 -32.98 5.16
CA ILE A 413 -19.91 -32.00 5.91
C ILE A 413 -18.93 -30.95 6.42
N LEU A 414 -19.16 -29.70 6.01
CA LEU A 414 -18.48 -28.53 6.57
C LEU A 414 -18.83 -28.44 8.06
N ILE A 415 -17.96 -28.93 8.94
CA ILE A 415 -18.13 -28.77 10.38
C ILE A 415 -17.76 -27.31 10.72
N CYS A 416 -18.76 -26.52 11.10
CA CYS A 416 -18.55 -25.27 11.81
C CYS A 416 -17.80 -25.61 13.11
N PRO A 417 -16.67 -24.96 13.44
CA PRO A 417 -15.92 -25.27 14.66
C PRO A 417 -16.68 -24.89 15.95
N TYR A 418 -17.92 -24.40 15.83
CA TYR A 418 -18.80 -24.07 16.94
C TYR A 418 -20.18 -24.68 16.70
N ASP A 419 -20.61 -25.55 17.62
CA ASP A 419 -22.00 -26.02 17.68
C ASP A 419 -22.90 -24.89 18.16
N CYS A 420 -23.75 -24.38 17.27
CA CYS A 420 -24.64 -23.25 17.54
C CYS A 420 -25.62 -23.52 18.70
N SER A 421 -25.87 -24.79 19.04
CA SER A 421 -26.74 -25.17 20.16
C SER A 421 -26.19 -24.72 21.51
N GLN A 422 -24.89 -24.46 21.61
CA GLN A 422 -24.20 -24.02 22.82
C GLN A 422 -24.45 -22.54 23.17
N PHE A 423 -25.01 -21.75 22.24
CA PHE A 423 -25.27 -20.31 22.43
C PHE A 423 -26.76 -19.99 22.68
N LEU A 424 -27.58 -21.02 22.78
CA LEU A 424 -29.01 -20.91 23.08
C LEU A 424 -29.23 -21.20 24.57
N ASN A 425 -30.02 -20.36 25.25
CA ASN A 425 -30.51 -20.70 26.59
C ASN A 425 -31.58 -21.80 26.51
N GLU A 426 -32.02 -22.32 27.65
CA GLU A 426 -33.02 -23.41 27.76
C GLU A 426 -34.36 -23.13 27.03
N ASN A 427 -34.61 -21.87 26.65
CA ASN A 427 -35.80 -21.43 25.90
C ASN A 427 -35.52 -21.15 24.41
N GLY A 428 -34.32 -21.45 23.89
CA GLY A 428 -33.97 -21.24 22.49
C GLY A 428 -33.61 -19.80 22.10
N ASN A 429 -33.30 -18.93 23.06
CA ASN A 429 -32.87 -17.55 22.80
C ASN A 429 -31.36 -17.40 22.94
N LEU A 430 -30.73 -16.59 22.08
CA LEU A 430 -29.31 -16.23 22.18
C LEU A 430 -29.02 -15.51 23.51
N SER A 431 -28.09 -16.04 24.30
CA SER A 431 -27.55 -15.33 25.45
C SER A 431 -26.53 -14.28 24.99
N PHE A 432 -26.46 -13.15 25.71
CA PHE A 432 -25.63 -11.99 25.33
C PHE A 432 -24.17 -12.37 25.04
N LEU A 433 -23.74 -12.16 23.79
CA LEU A 433 -22.36 -12.39 23.34
C LEU A 433 -21.48 -11.15 23.61
N PRO A 434 -20.23 -11.32 24.05
CA PRO A 434 -19.22 -10.26 24.03
C PRO A 434 -18.95 -9.80 22.59
N VAL A 435 -18.71 -8.50 22.41
CA VAL A 435 -18.54 -7.83 21.09
C VAL A 435 -17.53 -8.52 20.17
N THR A 436 -16.44 -9.06 20.73
CA THR A 436 -15.39 -9.78 20.00
C THR A 436 -15.86 -11.09 19.38
N MET A 437 -16.83 -11.79 19.98
CA MET A 437 -17.39 -13.01 19.40
C MET A 437 -18.40 -12.71 18.29
N THR A 438 -19.11 -11.59 18.37
CA THR A 438 -20.01 -11.13 17.30
C THR A 438 -19.24 -10.77 16.04
N GLU A 439 -18.07 -10.14 16.17
CA GLU A 439 -17.19 -9.82 15.03
C GLU A 439 -16.59 -11.07 14.39
N ASN A 440 -16.20 -12.06 15.19
CA ASN A 440 -15.71 -13.34 14.69
C ASN A 440 -16.80 -14.13 13.97
N PHE A 441 -18.03 -14.13 14.48
CA PHE A 441 -19.18 -14.75 13.82
C PHE A 441 -19.52 -14.07 12.49
N ILE A 442 -19.56 -12.73 12.45
CA ILE A 442 -19.79 -11.97 11.21
C ILE A 442 -18.67 -12.21 10.20
N SER A 443 -17.43 -12.31 10.66
CA SER A 443 -16.27 -12.59 9.80
C SER A 443 -16.31 -14.00 9.23
N ALA A 444 -16.73 -14.99 10.03
CA ALA A 444 -16.93 -16.37 9.57
C ALA A 444 -18.07 -16.46 8.53
N VAL A 445 -19.19 -15.76 8.74
CA VAL A 445 -20.30 -15.69 7.78
C VAL A 445 -19.88 -14.99 6.48
N LYS A 446 -19.09 -13.91 6.57
CA LYS A 446 -18.52 -13.23 5.38
C LYS A 446 -17.53 -14.10 4.64
N LEU A 447 -16.70 -14.86 5.36
CA LEU A 447 -15.75 -15.80 4.77
C LEU A 447 -16.49 -16.93 4.05
N GLN A 448 -17.54 -17.51 4.65
CA GLN A 448 -18.39 -18.51 3.99
C GLN A 448 -19.11 -17.92 2.76
N SER A 449 -19.61 -16.69 2.84
CA SER A 449 -20.23 -16.01 1.70
C SER A 449 -19.25 -15.78 0.56
N ASN A 450 -18.01 -15.37 0.87
CA ASN A 450 -16.95 -15.21 -0.13
C ASN A 450 -16.51 -16.54 -0.72
N ILE A 451 -16.37 -17.61 0.07
CA ILE A 451 -16.05 -18.96 -0.44
C ILE A 451 -17.17 -19.48 -1.36
N LEU A 452 -18.44 -19.18 -1.04
CA LEU A 452 -19.58 -19.49 -1.92
C LEU A 452 -19.50 -18.68 -3.22
N PHE A 453 -19.15 -17.40 -3.16
CA PHE A 453 -18.96 -16.52 -4.32
C PHE A 453 -17.78 -16.97 -5.21
N THR A 454 -16.69 -17.44 -4.63
CA THR A 454 -15.55 -17.98 -5.38
C THR A 454 -15.88 -19.33 -6.00
N LYS A 455 -16.72 -20.16 -5.35
CA LYS A 455 -17.29 -21.36 -5.97
C LYS A 455 -18.25 -21.02 -7.12
N LEU A 456 -19.01 -19.92 -7.01
CA LEU A 456 -19.89 -19.39 -8.07
C LEU A 456 -19.11 -18.89 -9.30
N GLU A 457 -17.93 -18.27 -9.14
CA GLU A 457 -17.08 -17.85 -10.26
C GLU A 457 -16.45 -19.02 -11.03
N ASN A 458 -16.32 -20.19 -10.39
CA ASN A 458 -15.77 -21.39 -11.02
C ASN A 458 -16.82 -22.27 -11.71
N PHE A 459 -18.10 -21.93 -11.64
CA PHE A 459 -19.15 -22.63 -12.39
C PHE A 459 -19.19 -22.15 -13.84
N LYS A 460 -18.84 -23.04 -14.78
CA LYS A 460 -19.13 -22.82 -16.21
C LYS A 460 -20.64 -22.66 -16.38
N SER A 461 -21.04 -21.68 -17.18
CA SER A 461 -22.44 -21.38 -17.52
C SER A 461 -23.26 -22.67 -17.74
N PRO A 462 -24.37 -22.89 -17.01
CA PRO A 462 -25.16 -24.11 -17.11
C PRO A 462 -25.67 -24.29 -18.53
N SER A 463 -25.53 -25.50 -19.06
CA SER A 463 -25.77 -25.80 -20.48
C SER A 463 -27.20 -26.28 -20.75
N THR A 464 -27.97 -26.55 -19.70
CA THR A 464 -29.37 -27.00 -19.77
C THR A 464 -30.25 -26.26 -18.75
N SER A 465 -31.56 -26.15 -19.02
CA SER A 465 -32.50 -25.46 -18.11
C SER A 465 -32.74 -26.22 -16.81
N GLU A 466 -32.46 -27.52 -16.80
CA GLU A 466 -32.61 -28.39 -15.62
C GLU A 466 -31.48 -28.13 -14.61
N GLU A 467 -30.23 -27.99 -15.08
CA GLU A 467 -29.08 -27.55 -14.26
C GLU A 467 -29.29 -26.14 -13.68
N PHE A 468 -29.88 -25.23 -14.47
CA PHE A 468 -30.20 -23.87 -14.01
C PHE A 468 -31.25 -23.87 -12.89
N ASN A 469 -32.31 -24.66 -13.03
CA ASN A 469 -33.40 -24.73 -12.05
C ASN A 469 -32.99 -25.43 -10.74
N GLN A 470 -32.15 -26.46 -10.82
CA GLN A 470 -31.64 -27.15 -9.64
C GLN A 470 -30.69 -26.24 -8.84
N PHE A 471 -29.81 -25.52 -9.53
CA PHE A 471 -28.91 -24.54 -8.93
C PHE A 471 -29.66 -23.36 -8.27
N TYR A 472 -30.65 -22.78 -8.96
CA TYR A 472 -31.45 -21.69 -8.39
C TYR A 472 -32.34 -22.19 -7.25
N GLY A 473 -32.83 -23.43 -7.31
CA GLY A 473 -33.59 -24.08 -6.24
C GLY A 473 -32.76 -24.27 -4.97
N SER A 474 -31.50 -24.72 -5.08
CA SER A 474 -30.58 -24.87 -3.96
C SER A 474 -30.13 -23.53 -3.37
N LEU A 475 -29.85 -22.54 -4.23
CA LEU A 475 -29.50 -21.18 -3.79
C LEU A 475 -30.70 -20.48 -3.12
N HIS A 476 -31.91 -20.68 -3.65
CA HIS A 476 -33.13 -20.15 -3.06
C HIS A 476 -33.46 -20.83 -1.73
N MET A 477 -33.35 -22.15 -1.61
CA MET A 477 -33.52 -22.87 -0.33
C MET A 477 -32.49 -22.45 0.73
N TYR A 478 -31.26 -22.13 0.33
CA TYR A 478 -30.22 -21.64 1.23
C TYR A 478 -30.49 -20.21 1.71
N LEU A 479 -30.93 -19.32 0.81
CA LEU A 479 -31.29 -17.93 1.13
C LEU A 479 -32.64 -17.80 1.86
N THR A 480 -33.53 -18.79 1.72
CA THR A 480 -34.85 -18.83 2.36
C THR A 480 -34.91 -19.80 3.54
N SER A 481 -33.79 -20.38 3.98
CA SER A 481 -33.77 -21.17 5.20
C SER A 481 -34.27 -20.31 6.35
N LYS A 482 -35.24 -20.84 7.12
CA LYS A 482 -35.96 -20.08 8.15
C LYS A 482 -35.03 -19.44 9.17
N GLU A 483 -33.84 -19.99 9.38
CA GLU A 483 -32.81 -19.48 10.28
C GLU A 483 -32.18 -18.17 9.77
N HIS A 484 -31.95 -18.04 8.45
CA HIS A 484 -31.34 -16.84 7.88
C HIS A 484 -32.31 -15.64 7.88
N LEU A 485 -33.59 -15.91 7.58
CA LEU A 485 -34.65 -14.89 7.60
C LEU A 485 -35.01 -14.46 9.03
N SER A 486 -35.07 -15.39 9.98
CA SER A 486 -35.27 -15.12 11.41
C SER A 486 -34.18 -14.18 11.98
N THR A 487 -32.92 -14.44 11.62
CA THR A 487 -31.76 -13.65 12.04
C THR A 487 -31.77 -12.22 11.46
N LEU A 488 -32.21 -12.06 10.22
CA LEU A 488 -32.35 -10.74 9.58
C LEU A 488 -33.53 -9.93 10.12
N GLU A 489 -34.64 -10.59 10.51
CA GLU A 489 -35.79 -9.92 11.12
C GLU A 489 -35.49 -9.44 12.55
N THR A 490 -34.76 -10.21 13.36
CA THR A 490 -34.34 -9.78 14.71
C THR A 490 -33.31 -8.64 14.69
N LEU A 491 -32.45 -8.56 13.66
CA LEU A 491 -31.54 -7.43 13.45
C LEU A 491 -32.26 -6.13 13.03
N LYS A 492 -33.47 -6.23 12.49
CA LYS A 492 -34.25 -5.07 12.03
C LYS A 492 -35.03 -4.41 13.17
N ASP A 493 -35.44 -5.19 14.17
CA ASP A 493 -36.20 -4.69 15.33
C ASP A 493 -35.32 -4.13 16.47
N SER A 494 -34.00 -4.37 16.44
CA SER A 494 -33.05 -3.84 17.44
C SER A 494 -32.51 -2.43 17.12
N LYS A 495 -33.04 -1.76 16.09
CA LYS A 495 -32.78 -0.32 15.82
C LYS A 495 -34.08 0.49 15.81
N LYS A 496 -34.56 0.84 16.99
CA LYS A 496 -35.33 2.07 17.27
C LYS A 496 -34.91 2.60 18.65
N PRO A 497 -34.91 3.92 18.82
CA PRO A 497 -33.82 4.74 19.39
C PRO A 497 -33.48 4.48 20.85
#